data_AF-A0A9D7F4V9-F1
#
_entry.id   AF-A0A9D7F4V9-F1
#
_cell.length_a   1.000
_cell.length_b   1.000
_cell.length_c   1.000
_cell.angle_alpha   90.00
_cell.angle_beta   90.00
_cell.angle_gamma   90.00
#
_symmetry.space_group_name_H-M   'P 1'
#
loop_
_entity.id
_entity.type
_entity.pdbx_description
1 polymer ?
#
loop_
_entity_poly.entity_id
_entity_poly.type
_entity_poly.pdbx_seq_one_letter_code
_entity_poly.pdbx_strand_id
1 'polypeptide(L)'
;MAHKKGVGSSDNGRDSHSKRLGVKLFGGQGAKAGNIIVRQRGTRFHAGDNVYMSKDFTLHASVDGTVKFNKRRLNRTFISIIPFEEVAETIAPMVEKVKKAPAPKQPKVEETIAVDVAPAVEEATEAPVAKKKEPKEPKAPEAKAAESAPKAGKSEKITLPSGKKITQDDLKIVEGIGPKIEELLHEGGIKTWSELANADLAKIQAILDEAGPRYRVHDPATWAKQANLAAEGNWAELEDYQAKLQGGKE
;
A
#
# COMPACT_ATOMS: atom_id res chain seq x y z
N MET A 1 7.82 -48.94 60.59
CA MET A 1 8.02 -48.90 59.12
C MET A 1 7.40 -47.63 58.58
N ALA A 2 7.83 -47.12 57.42
CA ALA A 2 7.30 -45.88 56.86
C ALA A 2 5.97 -46.11 56.13
N HIS A 3 4.89 -45.45 56.58
CA HIS A 3 3.60 -45.51 55.88
C HIS A 3 3.62 -44.61 54.64
N LYS A 4 3.41 -45.21 53.47
CA LYS A 4 3.17 -44.46 52.22
C LYS A 4 1.80 -43.78 52.32
N LYS A 5 1.77 -42.47 52.59
CA LYS A 5 0.53 -41.68 52.46
C LYS A 5 0.04 -41.79 51.01
N GLY A 6 -1.28 -41.94 50.85
CA GLY A 6 -1.90 -42.19 49.55
C GLY A 6 -1.61 -41.10 48.52
N VAL A 7 -1.35 -41.50 47.28
CA VAL A 7 -1.24 -40.57 46.15
C VAL A 7 -2.64 -40.12 45.77
N GLY A 8 -2.92 -38.83 45.88
CA GLY A 8 -4.13 -38.23 45.33
C GLY A 8 -4.03 -38.12 43.81
N SER A 9 -4.98 -38.71 43.07
CA SER A 9 -5.10 -38.45 41.64
C SER A 9 -5.48 -36.98 41.43
N SER A 10 -4.70 -36.27 40.62
CA SER A 10 -4.96 -34.87 40.28
C SER A 10 -5.62 -34.79 38.91
N ASP A 11 -6.95 -34.92 38.90
CA ASP A 11 -7.71 -35.08 37.66
C ASP A 11 -7.82 -33.77 36.88
N ASN A 12 -7.02 -33.66 35.80
CA ASN A 12 -6.78 -32.41 35.09
C ASN A 12 -7.68 -32.25 33.85
N GLY A 13 -8.77 -33.01 33.76
CA GLY A 13 -9.69 -33.09 32.60
C GLY A 13 -10.57 -31.87 32.31
N ARG A 14 -10.08 -30.64 32.51
CA ARG A 14 -10.81 -29.40 32.17
C ARG A 14 -10.39 -28.89 30.79
N ASP A 15 -11.20 -29.14 29.77
CA ASP A 15 -11.03 -28.59 28.42
C ASP A 15 -12.21 -27.68 27.99
N SER A 16 -12.00 -26.87 26.96
CA SER A 16 -12.96 -25.92 26.40
C SER A 16 -13.44 -26.32 25.01
N HIS A 17 -14.76 -26.37 24.79
CA HIS A 17 -15.34 -26.64 23.47
C HIS A 17 -14.69 -25.82 22.34
N SER A 18 -14.27 -26.50 21.26
CA SER A 18 -13.59 -25.92 20.11
C SER A 18 -14.34 -24.72 19.50
N LYS A 19 -13.62 -23.62 19.26
CA LYS A 19 -14.20 -22.35 18.77
C LYS A 19 -14.33 -22.27 17.24
N ARG A 20 -14.24 -23.41 16.53
CA ARG A 20 -14.46 -23.56 15.06
C ARG A 20 -13.69 -22.54 14.19
N LEU A 21 -12.48 -22.20 14.62
CA LEU A 21 -11.56 -21.28 13.94
C LEU A 21 -11.08 -21.83 12.57
N GLY A 22 -10.16 -21.13 11.92
CA GLY A 22 -9.58 -21.48 10.63
C GLY A 22 -10.23 -20.79 9.44
N VAL A 23 -9.73 -21.15 8.25
CA VAL A 23 -10.22 -20.68 6.95
C VAL A 23 -11.67 -21.11 6.73
N LYS A 24 -12.42 -20.31 5.96
CA LYS A 24 -13.83 -20.51 5.59
C LYS A 24 -14.04 -20.38 4.08
N LEU A 25 -13.29 -19.49 3.41
CA LEU A 25 -13.15 -19.43 1.95
C LEU A 25 -11.68 -19.58 1.56
N PHE A 26 -11.41 -20.47 0.62
CA PHE A 26 -10.07 -20.81 0.14
C PHE A 26 -9.67 -19.98 -1.10
N GLY A 27 -8.39 -20.01 -1.46
CA GLY A 27 -7.92 -19.34 -2.68
C GLY A 27 -8.62 -19.89 -3.93
N GLY A 28 -8.97 -19.01 -4.86
CA GLY A 28 -9.72 -19.36 -6.07
C GLY A 28 -11.24 -19.51 -5.88
N GLN A 29 -11.77 -19.33 -4.66
CA GLN A 29 -13.20 -19.33 -4.41
C GLN A 29 -13.80 -17.92 -4.51
N GLY A 30 -15.02 -17.84 -5.02
CA GLY A 30 -15.82 -16.60 -5.00
C GLY A 30 -16.26 -16.25 -3.58
N ALA A 31 -15.99 -15.03 -3.17
CA ALA A 31 -16.53 -14.37 -1.99
C ALA A 31 -17.59 -13.34 -2.41
N LYS A 32 -18.55 -13.11 -1.51
CA LYS A 32 -19.44 -11.94 -1.54
C LYS A 32 -19.03 -10.96 -0.45
N ALA A 33 -19.35 -9.68 -0.60
CA ALA A 33 -19.16 -8.66 0.43
C ALA A 33 -19.73 -9.12 1.78
N GLY A 34 -18.98 -8.89 2.86
CA GLY A 34 -19.30 -9.33 4.21
C GLY A 34 -18.92 -10.79 4.54
N ASN A 35 -18.69 -11.66 3.55
CA ASN A 35 -18.32 -13.07 3.81
C ASN A 35 -17.07 -13.17 4.68
N ILE A 36 -17.13 -14.06 5.69
CA ILE A 36 -15.95 -14.42 6.49
C ILE A 36 -15.02 -15.27 5.63
N ILE A 37 -13.76 -14.83 5.50
CA ILE A 37 -12.70 -15.58 4.80
C ILE A 37 -11.95 -16.47 5.80
N VAL A 38 -11.57 -15.92 6.97
CA VAL A 38 -10.82 -16.64 8.02
C VAL A 38 -11.22 -16.16 9.41
N ARG A 39 -11.48 -17.09 10.33
CA ARG A 39 -11.56 -16.81 11.78
C ARG A 39 -10.28 -17.25 12.47
N GLN A 40 -9.63 -16.39 13.25
CA GLN A 40 -8.29 -16.65 13.81
C GLN A 40 -8.14 -16.15 15.25
N ARG A 41 -6.95 -16.34 15.83
CA ARG A 41 -6.51 -15.71 17.09
C ARG A 41 -5.18 -15.03 16.79
N GLY A 42 -5.11 -13.72 17.03
CA GLY A 42 -4.05 -12.89 16.46
C GLY A 42 -4.08 -12.88 14.92
N THR A 43 -3.09 -12.24 14.32
CA THR A 43 -3.00 -12.02 12.86
C THR A 43 -2.06 -13.01 12.19
N ARG A 44 -2.49 -14.27 12.05
CA ARG A 44 -1.75 -15.28 11.27
C ARG A 44 -1.89 -15.04 9.76
N PHE A 45 -3.05 -14.54 9.37
CA PHE A 45 -3.29 -13.92 8.08
C PHE A 45 -3.58 -12.43 8.30
N HIS A 46 -3.17 -11.60 7.35
CA HIS A 46 -3.41 -10.15 7.36
C HIS A 46 -4.45 -9.77 6.30
N ALA A 47 -5.21 -8.72 6.58
CA ALA A 47 -6.00 -8.04 5.56
C ALA A 47 -5.06 -7.48 4.48
N GLY A 48 -5.39 -7.75 3.23
CA GLY A 48 -4.84 -7.10 2.06
C GLY A 48 -5.96 -6.42 1.28
N ASP A 49 -5.75 -6.33 -0.02
CA ASP A 49 -6.56 -5.49 -0.92
C ASP A 49 -8.01 -6.02 -0.99
N ASN A 50 -9.01 -5.14 -0.81
CA ASN A 50 -10.45 -5.46 -0.71
C ASN A 50 -10.87 -6.42 0.43
N VAL A 51 -10.09 -6.49 1.52
CA VAL A 51 -10.40 -7.28 2.73
C VAL A 51 -10.27 -6.41 3.98
N TYR A 52 -11.20 -6.54 4.93
CA TYR A 52 -11.11 -5.85 6.24
C TYR A 52 -10.99 -6.83 7.41
N MET A 53 -10.60 -6.31 8.58
CA MET A 53 -10.33 -7.10 9.79
C MET A 53 -11.21 -6.63 10.96
N SER A 54 -11.94 -7.57 11.56
CA SER A 54 -12.80 -7.37 12.72
C SER A 54 -12.03 -7.34 14.04
N LYS A 55 -12.67 -6.86 15.12
CA LYS A 55 -12.10 -6.77 16.48
C LYS A 55 -11.59 -8.11 17.05
N ASP A 56 -12.12 -9.25 16.58
CA ASP A 56 -11.66 -10.60 16.97
C ASP A 56 -10.55 -11.17 16.05
N PHE A 57 -9.98 -10.32 15.18
CA PHE A 57 -9.04 -10.65 14.09
C PHE A 57 -9.63 -11.51 12.96
N THR A 58 -10.96 -11.75 12.92
CA THR A 58 -11.62 -12.36 11.76
C THR A 58 -11.47 -11.47 10.52
N LEU A 59 -11.18 -12.07 9.37
CA LEU A 59 -11.05 -11.39 8.07
C LEU A 59 -12.33 -11.55 7.25
N HIS A 60 -12.81 -10.44 6.70
CA HIS A 60 -14.05 -10.33 5.93
C HIS A 60 -13.81 -9.72 4.54
N ALA A 61 -14.59 -10.18 3.56
CA ALA A 61 -14.64 -9.58 2.24
C ALA A 61 -15.25 -8.17 2.26
N SER A 62 -14.62 -7.20 1.58
CA SER A 62 -15.21 -5.88 1.35
C SER A 62 -16.12 -5.84 0.10
N VAL A 63 -15.79 -6.65 -0.91
CA VAL A 63 -16.43 -6.66 -2.24
C VAL A 63 -16.69 -8.10 -2.70
N ASP A 64 -17.53 -8.27 -3.73
CA ASP A 64 -17.70 -9.54 -4.44
C ASP A 64 -16.50 -9.79 -5.37
N GLY A 65 -15.96 -11.01 -5.38
CA GLY A 65 -14.72 -11.32 -6.11
C GLY A 65 -14.08 -12.66 -5.76
N THR A 66 -12.93 -12.97 -6.37
CA THR A 66 -12.15 -14.18 -6.09
C THR A 66 -11.13 -13.95 -4.97
N VAL A 67 -11.12 -14.82 -3.96
CA VAL A 67 -10.14 -14.79 -2.86
C VAL A 67 -8.75 -15.24 -3.35
N LYS A 68 -7.71 -14.45 -3.06
CA LYS A 68 -6.30 -14.76 -3.35
C LYS A 68 -5.44 -14.63 -2.08
N PHE A 69 -4.63 -15.65 -1.81
CA PHE A 69 -3.68 -15.69 -0.70
C PHE A 69 -2.27 -15.39 -1.23
N ASN A 70 -1.65 -14.30 -0.78
CA ASN A 70 -0.34 -13.85 -1.23
C ASN A 70 0.63 -13.78 -0.05
N LYS A 71 1.85 -14.31 -0.19
CA LYS A 71 2.94 -14.05 0.78
C LYS A 71 3.63 -12.74 0.41
N ARG A 72 3.87 -11.88 1.40
CA ARG A 72 4.67 -10.64 1.27
C ARG A 72 5.83 -10.68 2.29
N ARG A 73 6.50 -9.54 2.52
CA ARG A 73 7.65 -9.35 3.43
C ARG A 73 7.51 -10.10 4.77
N LEU A 74 8.63 -10.65 5.27
CA LEU A 74 8.72 -11.43 6.52
C LEU A 74 7.86 -12.73 6.51
N ASN A 75 7.68 -13.35 5.33
CA ASN A 75 6.86 -14.56 5.13
C ASN A 75 5.39 -14.44 5.60
N ARG A 76 4.90 -13.22 5.79
CA ARG A 76 3.53 -12.94 6.25
C ARG A 76 2.54 -13.16 5.10
N THR A 77 1.45 -13.86 5.39
CA THR A 77 0.40 -14.15 4.39
C THR A 77 -0.70 -13.10 4.47
N PHE A 78 -0.95 -12.43 3.35
CA PHE A 78 -2.02 -11.47 3.13
C PHE A 78 -3.14 -12.12 2.33
N ILE A 79 -4.37 -11.71 2.59
CA ILE A 79 -5.56 -12.14 1.85
C ILE A 79 -6.12 -10.92 1.13
N SER A 80 -6.22 -11.02 -0.19
CA SER A 80 -6.80 -9.99 -1.07
C SER A 80 -7.95 -10.58 -1.86
N ILE A 81 -8.97 -9.78 -2.19
CA ILE A 81 -10.01 -10.15 -3.15
C ILE A 81 -9.75 -9.42 -4.47
N ILE A 82 -9.64 -10.19 -5.55
CA ILE A 82 -9.70 -9.67 -6.91
C ILE A 82 -11.19 -9.53 -7.24
N PRO A 83 -11.73 -8.32 -7.50
CA PRO A 83 -13.13 -8.16 -7.88
C PRO A 83 -13.46 -8.99 -9.11
N PHE A 84 -14.71 -9.44 -9.24
CA PHE A 84 -15.20 -9.84 -10.56
C PHE A 84 -15.46 -8.56 -11.34
N GLU A 85 -14.87 -8.45 -12.54
CA GLU A 85 -15.24 -7.37 -13.46
C GLU A 85 -16.68 -7.64 -13.93
N GLU A 86 -17.60 -6.74 -13.61
CA GLU A 86 -19.00 -6.84 -14.03
C GLU A 86 -19.13 -6.55 -15.52
N VAL A 87 -18.85 -7.57 -16.34
CA VAL A 87 -19.24 -7.60 -17.76
C VAL A 87 -20.76 -7.55 -17.80
N ALA A 88 -21.28 -6.34 -17.99
CA ALA A 88 -22.71 -6.03 -17.98
C ALA A 88 -23.42 -6.48 -19.27
N GLU A 89 -23.26 -7.74 -19.65
CA GLU A 89 -23.99 -8.36 -20.75
C GLU A 89 -25.45 -8.61 -20.34
N THR A 90 -26.34 -7.86 -20.98
CA THR A 90 -27.79 -7.97 -20.85
C THR A 90 -28.30 -9.30 -21.40
N ILE A 91 -29.10 -10.03 -20.64
CA ILE A 91 -30.18 -10.89 -21.15
C ILE A 91 -31.35 -10.91 -20.14
N ALA A 92 -32.57 -10.94 -20.67
CA ALA A 92 -33.83 -10.79 -19.93
C ALA A 92 -34.25 -12.09 -19.19
N PRO A 93 -35.14 -12.02 -18.19
CA PRO A 93 -35.56 -13.20 -17.42
C PRO A 93 -36.49 -14.11 -18.22
N MET A 94 -36.26 -15.43 -18.14
CA MET A 94 -37.16 -16.47 -18.64
C MET A 94 -37.26 -17.59 -17.58
N VAL A 95 -38.45 -18.19 -17.44
CA VAL A 95 -38.77 -19.14 -16.36
C VAL A 95 -38.78 -20.57 -16.89
N GLU A 96 -38.14 -21.51 -16.19
CA GLU A 96 -38.75 -22.84 -16.01
C GLU A 96 -38.24 -23.62 -14.79
N LYS A 97 -39.05 -24.59 -14.33
CA LYS A 97 -38.76 -25.52 -13.23
C LYS A 97 -38.93 -26.96 -13.71
N VAL A 98 -37.83 -27.72 -13.82
CA VAL A 98 -37.90 -29.20 -13.86
C VAL A 98 -36.84 -29.78 -12.92
N LYS A 99 -37.18 -30.88 -12.23
CA LYS A 99 -36.27 -31.64 -11.36
C LYS A 99 -35.78 -32.89 -12.08
N LYS A 100 -34.55 -33.36 -11.78
CA LYS A 100 -34.16 -34.73 -11.36
C LYS A 100 -32.72 -35.09 -11.79
N ALA A 101 -32.03 -35.89 -10.97
CA ALA A 101 -30.66 -36.42 -11.16
C ALA A 101 -30.72 -37.95 -11.44
N PRO A 102 -29.62 -38.72 -11.67
CA PRO A 102 -28.19 -38.37 -11.57
C PRO A 102 -27.30 -38.90 -12.74
N ALA A 103 -25.97 -38.95 -12.53
CA ALA A 103 -24.91 -39.49 -13.40
C ALA A 103 -24.99 -41.05 -13.57
N PRO A 104 -24.18 -41.76 -14.41
CA PRO A 104 -22.70 -41.69 -14.42
C PRO A 104 -21.91 -42.08 -15.73
N LYS A 105 -20.57 -42.14 -15.58
CA LYS A 105 -19.53 -42.90 -16.31
C LYS A 105 -18.82 -42.31 -17.55
N GLN A 106 -17.48 -42.32 -17.45
CA GLN A 106 -16.48 -42.38 -18.54
C GLN A 106 -16.31 -43.85 -19.01
N PRO A 107 -15.59 -44.11 -20.12
CA PRO A 107 -14.20 -44.57 -19.96
C PRO A 107 -13.19 -44.06 -21.03
N LYS A 108 -11.92 -44.44 -20.80
CA LYS A 108 -10.76 -44.48 -21.73
C LYS A 108 -11.03 -45.36 -23.00
N VAL A 109 -10.17 -45.41 -24.03
CA VAL A 109 -8.75 -45.01 -24.13
C VAL A 109 -8.52 -43.97 -25.27
N GLU A 110 -7.50 -43.88 -26.16
CA GLU A 110 -6.29 -44.67 -26.56
C GLU A 110 -5.15 -43.71 -27.01
N GLU A 111 -4.17 -44.15 -27.82
CA GLU A 111 -2.94 -43.39 -28.18
C GLU A 111 -2.52 -43.59 -29.67
N THR A 112 -1.53 -42.82 -30.15
CA THR A 112 -0.90 -42.85 -31.50
C THR A 112 -1.74 -42.22 -32.64
N ILE A 113 -1.19 -41.74 -33.78
CA ILE A 113 0.16 -41.85 -34.38
C ILE A 113 0.70 -40.45 -34.75
N ALA A 114 2.02 -40.27 -34.79
CA ALA A 114 2.69 -39.03 -35.18
C ALA A 114 2.94 -38.90 -36.70
N VAL A 115 3.34 -37.71 -37.16
CA VAL A 115 4.42 -37.48 -38.15
C VAL A 115 4.83 -35.99 -38.15
N ASP A 116 6.10 -35.77 -38.47
CA ASP A 116 6.90 -34.56 -38.76
C ASP A 116 6.13 -33.32 -39.31
N VAL A 117 6.58 -32.07 -39.10
CA VAL A 117 7.86 -31.49 -39.59
C VAL A 117 8.51 -30.48 -38.63
N ALA A 118 9.85 -30.48 -38.63
CA ALA A 118 10.74 -29.41 -38.17
C ALA A 118 11.94 -29.31 -39.16
N PRO A 119 12.91 -28.37 -39.02
CA PRO A 119 12.94 -27.13 -38.23
C PRO A 119 13.30 -25.88 -39.07
N ALA A 120 13.27 -24.69 -38.45
CA ALA A 120 14.15 -23.57 -38.81
C ALA A 120 14.31 -22.60 -37.62
N VAL A 121 15.54 -22.41 -37.15
CA VAL A 121 15.94 -21.34 -36.22
C VAL A 121 16.54 -20.18 -37.02
N GLU A 122 16.44 -18.95 -36.51
CA GLU A 122 17.62 -18.11 -36.25
C GLU A 122 17.27 -16.90 -35.35
N GLU A 123 18.29 -16.14 -34.95
CA GLU A 123 18.32 -15.28 -33.76
C GLU A 123 18.96 -13.90 -34.04
N ALA A 124 18.67 -12.91 -33.19
CA ALA A 124 19.29 -11.55 -33.14
C ALA A 124 18.91 -10.61 -34.33
N THR A 125 19.11 -9.28 -34.28
CA THR A 125 19.92 -8.39 -33.42
C THR A 125 19.23 -7.06 -33.02
N GLU A 126 19.89 -6.34 -32.11
CA GLU A 126 19.88 -4.89 -31.81
C GLU A 126 19.66 -3.89 -32.98
N ALA A 127 19.30 -2.59 -32.80
CA ALA A 127 18.85 -1.81 -31.62
C ALA A 127 18.16 -0.45 -32.02
N PRO A 128 18.56 0.76 -31.54
CA PRO A 128 17.89 1.44 -30.44
C PRO A 128 17.18 2.78 -30.76
N VAL A 129 16.49 3.32 -29.75
CA VAL A 129 15.85 4.64 -29.73
C VAL A 129 16.83 5.75 -29.25
N ALA A 130 16.49 7.00 -29.61
CA ALA A 130 16.90 8.28 -29.00
C ALA A 130 18.14 9.03 -29.54
N LYS A 131 17.89 10.27 -29.99
CA LYS A 131 18.61 11.45 -29.48
C LYS A 131 17.82 12.75 -29.68
N LYS A 132 17.42 13.38 -28.57
CA LYS A 132 17.04 14.80 -28.51
C LYS A 132 18.24 15.56 -27.90
N LYS A 133 18.49 16.80 -28.35
CA LYS A 133 19.63 17.62 -27.91
C LYS A 133 19.18 18.72 -26.94
N GLU A 134 19.87 18.79 -25.81
CA GLU A 134 20.22 20.05 -25.12
C GLU A 134 21.30 20.81 -25.95
N PRO A 135 21.56 22.13 -25.75
CA PRO A 135 21.52 22.83 -24.45
C PRO A 135 21.05 24.30 -24.45
N LYS A 136 21.27 24.95 -23.28
CA LYS A 136 21.44 26.40 -23.00
C LYS A 136 20.24 27.23 -22.46
N GLU A 137 20.32 27.47 -21.15
CA GLU A 137 20.24 28.79 -20.48
C GLU A 137 20.93 29.95 -21.26
N PRO A 138 20.60 31.25 -21.04
CA PRO A 138 20.53 31.82 -19.67
C PRO A 138 19.59 33.03 -19.40
N LYS A 139 19.64 33.47 -18.13
CA LYS A 139 19.30 34.80 -17.55
C LYS A 139 17.84 35.11 -17.16
N ALA A 140 17.71 35.49 -15.89
CA ALA A 140 16.61 36.25 -15.32
C ALA A 140 16.71 37.77 -15.62
N PRO A 141 15.65 38.54 -15.30
CA PRO A 141 15.77 39.88 -14.71
C PRO A 141 15.22 39.92 -13.27
N GLU A 142 15.43 41.07 -12.60
CA GLU A 142 15.38 41.20 -11.14
C GLU A 142 14.01 41.55 -10.51
N ALA A 143 13.89 41.13 -9.25
CA ALA A 143 13.31 41.85 -8.11
C ALA A 143 11.93 42.55 -8.21
N LYS A 144 11.07 42.17 -7.24
CA LYS A 144 10.66 43.15 -6.21
C LYS A 144 10.90 42.57 -4.82
N ALA A 145 11.61 43.32 -3.98
CA ALA A 145 11.67 43.05 -2.55
C ALA A 145 10.36 43.51 -1.88
N ALA A 146 9.83 42.69 -0.98
CA ALA A 146 8.77 43.06 -0.05
C ALA A 146 9.18 42.52 1.34
N GLU A 147 9.96 43.31 2.06
CA GLU A 147 10.36 42.98 3.43
C GLU A 147 9.14 43.00 4.35
N SER A 148 8.74 41.83 4.85
CA SER A 148 7.68 41.68 5.85
C SER A 148 8.05 40.58 6.85
N ALA A 149 8.92 40.92 7.81
CA ALA A 149 9.25 40.03 8.92
C ALA A 149 7.98 39.57 9.66
N PRO A 150 7.67 38.26 9.70
CA PRO A 150 6.43 37.77 10.30
C PRO A 150 6.49 37.89 11.82
N LYS A 151 5.68 38.79 12.37
CA LYS A 151 5.36 38.81 13.81
C LYS A 151 4.75 37.46 14.18
N ALA A 152 5.08 36.94 15.37
CA ALA A 152 4.49 35.71 15.89
C ALA A 152 2.95 35.76 15.82
N GLY A 153 2.40 35.00 14.89
CA GLY A 153 1.00 35.02 14.48
C GLY A 153 0.29 33.70 14.76
N LYS A 154 -1.03 33.74 14.81
CA LYS A 154 -1.85 32.55 15.07
C LYS A 154 -1.77 31.60 13.88
N SER A 155 -1.55 30.31 14.15
CA SER A 155 -1.54 29.25 13.13
C SER A 155 -2.85 29.22 12.33
N GLU A 156 -2.83 29.68 11.08
CA GLU A 156 -4.02 29.68 10.24
C GLU A 156 -4.36 28.27 9.73
N LYS A 157 -5.61 28.06 9.31
CA LYS A 157 -6.11 26.75 8.84
C LYS A 157 -6.47 26.82 7.37
N ILE A 158 -5.62 26.23 6.55
CA ILE A 158 -5.73 26.22 5.09
C ILE A 158 -6.56 24.99 4.68
N THR A 159 -7.37 25.13 3.63
CA THR A 159 -8.17 24.02 3.05
C THR A 159 -7.69 23.76 1.63
N LEU A 160 -7.26 22.53 1.36
CA LEU A 160 -6.71 22.09 0.08
C LEU A 160 -7.82 21.82 -0.95
N PRO A 161 -7.50 21.77 -2.27
CA PRO A 161 -8.43 21.33 -3.30
C PRO A 161 -8.95 19.90 -3.07
N SER A 162 -8.13 19.01 -2.50
CA SER A 162 -8.57 17.68 -2.01
C SER A 162 -9.50 17.70 -0.78
N GLY A 163 -9.89 18.89 -0.28
CA GLY A 163 -10.76 19.08 0.89
C GLY A 163 -10.07 18.84 2.25
N LYS A 164 -8.81 18.39 2.24
CA LYS A 164 -7.97 18.23 3.44
C LYS A 164 -7.73 19.59 4.11
N LYS A 165 -7.88 19.65 5.43
CA LYS A 165 -7.56 20.84 6.24
C LYS A 165 -6.21 20.67 6.89
N ILE A 166 -5.31 21.64 6.69
CA ILE A 166 -3.96 21.64 7.26
C ILE A 166 -3.76 22.88 8.14
N THR A 167 -2.68 22.86 8.92
CA THR A 167 -2.16 24.04 9.60
C THR A 167 -1.19 24.76 8.66
N GLN A 168 -1.11 26.08 8.72
CA GLN A 168 -0.01 26.84 8.13
C GLN A 168 1.35 26.31 8.66
N ASP A 169 2.35 26.24 7.77
CA ASP A 169 3.70 25.74 8.03
C ASP A 169 3.80 24.28 8.53
N ASP A 170 2.75 23.47 8.34
CA ASP A 170 2.78 22.04 8.60
C ASP A 170 3.69 21.32 7.57
N LEU A 171 4.93 20.99 7.97
CA LEU A 171 5.91 20.36 7.08
C LEU A 171 5.50 18.95 6.60
N LYS A 172 4.53 18.30 7.26
CA LYS A 172 4.00 16.97 6.88
C LYS A 172 3.11 16.99 5.63
N ILE A 173 3.00 18.13 4.96
CA ILE A 173 2.44 18.21 3.60
C ILE A 173 3.44 17.75 2.53
N VAL A 174 4.74 17.82 2.82
CA VAL A 174 5.84 17.39 1.94
C VAL A 174 5.95 15.86 1.98
N GLU A 175 6.11 15.22 0.82
CA GLU A 175 6.16 13.77 0.72
C GLU A 175 7.47 13.22 1.31
N GLY A 176 7.35 12.19 2.15
CA GLY A 176 8.47 11.64 2.89
C GLY A 176 8.77 12.35 4.21
N ILE A 177 8.28 13.57 4.45
CA ILE A 177 8.37 14.23 5.77
C ILE A 177 7.28 13.67 6.70
N GLY A 178 7.64 12.63 7.46
CA GLY A 178 6.83 12.12 8.56
C GLY A 178 6.99 12.93 9.85
N PRO A 179 6.14 12.71 10.89
CA PRO A 179 6.15 13.51 12.12
C PRO A 179 7.50 13.60 12.85
N LYS A 180 8.32 12.53 12.86
CA LYS A 180 9.66 12.59 13.48
C LYS A 180 10.70 13.28 12.58
N ILE A 181 10.47 13.39 11.28
CA ILE A 181 11.33 14.18 10.36
C ILE A 181 11.00 15.66 10.51
N GLU A 182 9.72 16.03 10.60
CA GLU A 182 9.28 17.37 11.00
C GLU A 182 9.93 17.81 12.32
N GLU A 183 9.88 16.96 13.35
CA GLU A 183 10.50 17.22 14.66
C GLU A 183 12.03 17.43 14.56
N LEU A 184 12.75 16.62 13.77
CA LEU A 184 14.18 16.78 13.51
C LEU A 184 14.52 18.06 12.72
N LEU A 185 13.67 18.45 11.77
CA LEU A 185 13.82 19.72 11.04
C LEU A 185 13.58 20.92 11.97
N HIS A 186 12.58 20.83 12.85
CA HIS A 186 12.29 21.85 13.85
C HIS A 186 13.44 22.01 14.88
N GLU A 187 14.08 20.90 15.27
CA GLU A 187 15.33 20.86 16.05
C GLU A 187 16.49 21.51 15.27
N GLY A 188 16.65 21.20 13.98
CA GLY A 188 17.61 21.81 13.05
C GLY A 188 17.29 23.25 12.61
N GLY A 189 16.28 23.89 13.19
CA GLY A 189 15.91 25.29 12.93
C GLY A 189 15.26 25.54 11.57
N ILE A 190 14.57 24.55 11.01
CA ILE A 190 13.75 24.66 9.80
C ILE A 190 12.30 24.38 10.21
N LYS A 191 11.43 25.39 10.25
CA LYS A 191 10.08 25.32 10.84
C LYS A 191 8.97 25.80 9.92
N THR A 192 9.31 26.51 8.84
CA THR A 192 8.37 27.03 7.85
C THR A 192 8.62 26.40 6.48
N TRP A 193 7.60 26.43 5.62
CA TRP A 193 7.76 25.98 4.22
C TRP A 193 8.81 26.83 3.48
N SER A 194 8.87 28.13 3.76
CA SER A 194 9.87 29.03 3.19
C SER A 194 11.31 28.71 3.66
N GLU A 195 11.52 28.38 4.94
CA GLU A 195 12.82 27.93 5.43
C GLU A 195 13.23 26.58 4.82
N LEU A 196 12.29 25.65 4.63
CA LEU A 196 12.58 24.34 4.03
C LEU A 196 12.90 24.47 2.52
N ALA A 197 12.23 25.38 1.81
CA ALA A 197 12.49 25.67 0.40
C ALA A 197 13.87 26.33 0.16
N ASN A 198 14.32 27.17 1.10
CA ASN A 198 15.60 27.89 1.02
C ASN A 198 16.76 27.19 1.76
N ALA A 199 16.50 26.06 2.44
CA ALA A 199 17.53 25.30 3.12
C ALA A 199 18.40 24.51 2.13
N ASP A 200 19.72 24.61 2.29
CA ASP A 200 20.67 23.80 1.51
C ASP A 200 20.42 22.29 1.74
N LEU A 201 20.42 21.53 0.65
CA LEU A 201 20.25 20.08 0.64
C LEU A 201 21.29 19.40 1.55
N ALA A 202 22.53 19.90 1.59
CA ALA A 202 23.55 19.34 2.47
C ALA A 202 23.24 19.57 3.96
N LYS A 203 22.62 20.70 4.34
CA LYS A 203 22.13 20.94 5.72
C LYS A 203 21.01 19.96 6.08
N ILE A 204 20.04 19.78 5.18
CA ILE A 204 18.91 18.84 5.41
C ILE A 204 19.45 17.41 5.55
N GLN A 205 20.34 16.99 4.65
CA GLN A 205 20.95 15.66 4.68
C GLN A 205 21.74 15.42 5.97
N ALA A 206 22.52 16.40 6.44
CA ALA A 206 23.28 16.29 7.69
C ALA A 206 22.36 16.03 8.92
N ILE A 207 21.21 16.70 9.00
CA ILE A 207 20.21 16.50 10.06
C ILE A 207 19.66 15.06 10.03
N LEU A 208 19.37 14.53 8.84
CA LEU A 208 18.89 13.14 8.67
C LEU A 208 19.98 12.11 9.00
N ASP A 209 21.24 12.41 8.69
CA ASP A 209 22.40 11.56 8.98
C ASP A 209 22.73 11.50 10.48
N GLU A 210 22.66 12.64 11.19
CA GLU A 210 22.84 12.73 12.64
C GLU A 210 21.71 12.01 13.39
N ALA A 211 20.46 12.11 12.91
CA ALA A 211 19.33 11.33 13.41
C ALA A 211 19.48 9.81 13.19
N GLY A 212 20.40 9.40 12.30
CA GLY A 212 20.92 8.05 12.21
C GLY A 212 20.40 7.22 11.02
N PRO A 213 20.94 5.99 10.83
CA PRO A 213 20.84 5.25 9.57
C PRO A 213 19.43 4.90 9.07
N ARG A 214 18.41 5.03 9.92
CA ARG A 214 17.00 4.81 9.57
C ARG A 214 16.45 5.88 8.62
N TYR A 215 16.95 7.13 8.70
CA TYR A 215 16.39 8.25 7.95
C TYR A 215 16.97 8.38 6.54
N ARG A 216 18.13 7.77 6.27
CA ARG A 216 18.80 7.65 4.95
C ARG A 216 17.98 6.98 3.83
N VAL A 217 16.82 6.42 4.16
CA VAL A 217 15.87 5.88 3.17
C VAL A 217 15.07 6.99 2.49
N HIS A 218 14.91 8.13 3.18
CA HIS A 218 14.30 9.34 2.67
C HIS A 218 15.34 10.18 1.93
N ASP A 219 14.91 10.87 0.89
CA ASP A 219 15.75 11.65 -0.02
C ASP A 219 15.28 13.10 -0.01
N PRO A 220 16.09 14.08 0.43
CA PRO A 220 15.64 15.46 0.58
C PRO A 220 15.56 16.23 -0.75
N ALA A 221 16.00 15.65 -1.88
CA ALA A 221 16.08 16.34 -3.17
C ALA A 221 14.74 16.91 -3.66
N THR A 222 13.62 16.25 -3.36
CA THR A 222 12.27 16.70 -3.75
C THR A 222 11.65 17.69 -2.77
N TRP A 223 12.16 17.77 -1.53
CA TRP A 223 11.52 18.51 -0.44
C TRP A 223 11.54 20.01 -0.65
N ALA A 224 12.64 20.59 -1.13
CA ALA A 224 12.74 22.04 -1.37
C ALA A 224 11.71 22.51 -2.42
N LYS A 225 11.52 21.72 -3.49
CA LYS A 225 10.55 21.98 -4.57
C LYS A 225 9.10 21.86 -4.10
N GLN A 226 8.78 20.86 -3.29
CA GLN A 226 7.46 20.73 -2.65
C GLN A 226 7.19 21.83 -1.62
N ALA A 227 8.19 22.20 -0.82
CA ALA A 227 8.09 23.27 0.15
C ALA A 227 7.87 24.64 -0.52
N ASN A 228 8.50 24.90 -1.67
CA ASN A 228 8.25 26.12 -2.43
C ASN A 228 6.80 26.19 -2.95
N LEU A 229 6.29 25.11 -3.56
CA LEU A 229 4.88 25.04 -4.01
C LEU A 229 3.88 25.22 -2.84
N ALA A 230 4.21 24.70 -1.64
CA ALA A 230 3.40 24.91 -0.44
C ALA A 230 3.47 26.36 0.09
N ALA A 231 4.66 26.99 0.06
CA ALA A 231 4.86 28.39 0.46
C ALA A 231 4.19 29.39 -0.50
N GLU A 232 4.18 29.09 -1.80
CA GLU A 232 3.44 29.84 -2.83
C GLU A 232 1.92 29.60 -2.77
N GLY A 233 1.47 28.60 -1.99
CA GLY A 233 0.06 28.22 -1.90
C GLY A 233 -0.48 27.53 -3.16
N ASN A 234 0.39 27.00 -4.02
CA ASN A 234 0.02 26.36 -5.28
C ASN A 234 -0.36 24.88 -5.07
N TRP A 235 -1.43 24.67 -4.29
CA TRP A 235 -1.85 23.36 -3.80
C TRP A 235 -2.22 22.38 -4.92
N ALA A 236 -2.71 22.88 -6.06
CA ALA A 236 -3.06 22.05 -7.20
C ALA A 236 -1.79 21.44 -7.83
N GLU A 237 -0.78 22.26 -8.16
CA GLU A 237 0.50 21.76 -8.69
C GLU A 237 1.26 20.91 -7.67
N LEU A 238 1.12 21.16 -6.37
CA LEU A 238 1.69 20.31 -5.32
C LEU A 238 1.06 18.90 -5.31
N GLU A 239 -0.27 18.78 -5.33
CA GLU A 239 -0.96 17.49 -5.40
C GLU A 239 -0.65 16.77 -6.73
N ASP A 240 -0.60 17.53 -7.83
CA ASP A 240 -0.29 17.01 -9.16
C ASP A 240 1.17 16.56 -9.31
N TYR A 241 2.11 17.18 -8.57
CA TYR A 241 3.51 16.76 -8.49
C TYR A 241 3.67 15.53 -7.60
N GLN A 242 3.02 15.49 -6.44
CA GLN A 242 2.98 14.31 -5.55
C GLN A 242 2.39 13.07 -6.25
N ALA A 243 1.39 13.25 -7.12
CA ALA A 243 0.82 12.16 -7.92
C ALA A 243 1.81 11.54 -8.94
N LYS A 244 2.93 12.21 -9.25
CA LYS A 244 3.95 11.76 -10.21
C LYS A 244 5.16 11.12 -9.53
N LEU A 245 5.42 11.44 -8.26
CA LEU A 245 6.53 10.90 -7.48
C LEU A 245 6.30 9.45 -7.06
N GLN A 246 7.39 8.67 -6.93
CA GLN A 246 7.34 7.29 -6.43
C GLN A 246 7.97 7.17 -5.04
N GLY A 247 7.27 7.66 -4.02
CA GLY A 247 7.73 7.60 -2.62
C GLY A 247 8.76 8.69 -2.31
N GLY A 248 8.49 9.92 -2.76
CA GLY A 248 9.34 11.10 -2.58
C GLY A 248 10.52 11.21 -3.57
N LYS A 249 10.51 10.44 -4.67
CA LYS A 249 11.54 10.45 -5.72
C LYS A 249 10.92 10.68 -7.11
N GLU A 250 11.60 11.48 -7.94
CA GLU A 250 11.29 11.69 -9.37
C GLU A 250 11.69 10.49 -10.24
#